data_AF-A0A173R1S0-F1
#
_entry.id   AF-A0A173R1S0-F1
#
_cell.length_a   1.000
_cell.length_b   1.000
_cell.length_c   1.000
_cell.angle_alpha   90.00
_cell.angle_beta   90.00
_cell.angle_gamma   90.00
#
_symmetry.space_group_name_H-M   'P 1'
#
loop_
_entity.id
_entity.type
_entity.pdbx_description
1 polymer ?
#
loop_
_entity_poly.entity_id
_entity_poly.type
_entity_poly.pdbx_seq_one_letter_code
_entity_poly.pdbx_strand_id
1 'polypeptide(L)' 'MQEIFLHSVINFKGEQINMKYDYLVVGAGLYGAVFAHEAKKTGKSVLVIDKRPNIAGNVYTEAVEGI' A
#
# COMPACT_ATOMS: atom_id res chain seq x y z
N MET A 1 19.12 24.61 2.27
CA MET A 1 18.24 24.19 3.40
C MET A 1 16.82 24.20 2.86
N GLN A 2 16.44 23.19 2.10
CA GLN A 2 15.17 23.13 1.37
C GLN A 2 14.43 21.85 1.78
N GLU A 3 13.12 21.97 2.00
CA GLU A 3 12.11 20.91 1.97
C GLU A 3 12.03 19.88 3.12
N ILE A 4 11.77 20.30 4.37
CA ILE A 4 11.40 19.36 5.47
C ILE A 4 9.87 19.25 5.71
N PHE A 5 9.03 20.01 5.02
CA PHE A 5 7.59 20.12 5.37
C PHE A 5 6.59 19.36 4.49
N LEU A 6 7.00 18.44 3.61
CA LEU A 6 6.02 17.97 2.61
C LEU A 6 4.93 17.03 3.15
N HIS A 7 5.11 16.26 4.23
CA HIS A 7 4.07 15.32 4.70
C HIS A 7 4.01 15.06 6.21
N SER A 8 4.24 16.08 7.02
CA SER A 8 4.11 15.97 8.47
C SER A 8 2.66 16.30 8.88
N VAL A 9 1.91 15.32 9.40
CA VAL A 9 0.55 15.54 9.96
C VAL A 9 0.57 15.39 11.47
N ILE A 10 -0.41 15.96 12.17
CA ILE A 10 -0.57 15.84 13.62
C ILE A 10 -1.66 14.80 13.89
N ASN A 11 -1.37 13.80 14.73
CA ASN A 11 -2.37 12.80 15.11
C ASN A 11 -3.30 13.33 16.23
N PHE A 12 -4.33 12.54 16.58
CA PHE A 12 -5.29 12.91 17.64
C PHE A 12 -4.67 13.07 19.05
N LYS A 13 -3.42 12.64 19.24
CA LYS A 13 -2.64 12.83 20.48
C LYS A 13 -1.76 14.09 20.44
N GLY A 14 -1.78 14.85 19.35
CA GLY A 14 -0.92 16.03 19.18
C GLY A 14 0.51 15.70 18.74
N GLU A 15 0.80 14.46 18.35
CA GLU A 15 2.14 14.05 17.94
C GLU A 15 2.37 14.33 16.45
N GLN A 16 3.55 14.86 16.12
CA GLN A 16 3.98 15.02 14.74
C GLN A 16 4.33 13.66 14.15
N ILE A 17 3.61 13.25 13.10
CA ILE A 17 3.90 12.03 12.35
C ILE A 17 4.34 12.39 10.94
N ASN A 18 5.37 11.70 10.45
CA ASN A 18 5.81 11.83 9.07
C ASN A 18 5.18 10.70 8.24
N MET A 19 4.41 11.04 7.21
CA MET A 19 3.79 10.04 6.35
C MET A 19 4.85 9.42 5.44
N LYS A 20 5.16 8.14 5.66
CA LYS A 20 6.14 7.39 4.87
C LYS A 20 5.64 7.03 3.45
N TYR A 21 4.33 6.93 3.28
CA TYR A 21 3.68 6.52 2.03
C TYR A 21 2.58 7.51 1.64
N ASP A 22 2.38 7.71 0.34
CA ASP A 22 1.27 8.51 -0.20
C ASP A 22 -0.07 7.79 -0.05
N TYR A 23 -0.09 6.46 -0.16
CA TYR A 23 -1.30 5.65 -0.04
C TYR A 23 -1.12 4.43 0.87
N LEU A 24 -2.18 4.13 1.63
CA LEU A 24 -2.38 2.84 2.28
C LEU A 24 -3.51 2.11 1.55
N VAL A 25 -3.22 0.95 1.00
CA VAL A 25 -4.21 0.06 0.36
C VAL A 25 -4.41 -1.15 1.25
N VAL A 26 -5.66 -1.43 1.61
CA VAL A 26 -6.04 -2.61 2.41
C VAL A 26 -6.69 -3.65 1.49
N GLY A 27 -6.00 -4.77 1.29
CA GLY A 27 -6.33 -5.85 0.37
C GLY A 27 -5.43 -5.86 -0.87
N ALA A 28 -4.72 -6.97 -1.08
CA ALA A 28 -3.88 -7.28 -2.24
C ALA A 28 -4.61 -8.15 -3.26
N GLY A 29 -5.93 -7.99 -3.35
CA GLY A 29 -6.76 -8.53 -4.44
C GLY A 29 -6.60 -7.74 -5.74
N LEU A 30 -7.31 -8.15 -6.79
CA LEU A 30 -7.21 -7.58 -8.14
C LEU A 30 -7.22 -6.04 -8.14
N TYR A 31 -8.22 -5.43 -7.50
CA TYR A 31 -8.36 -3.97 -7.48
C TYR A 31 -7.25 -3.25 -6.72
N GLY A 32 -6.90 -3.75 -5.53
CA GLY A 32 -5.84 -3.14 -4.71
C GLY A 32 -4.48 -3.23 -5.40
N ALA A 33 -4.19 -4.36 -6.04
CA ALA A 33 -2.97 -4.55 -6.82
C ALA A 33 -2.90 -3.61 -8.03
N VAL A 34 -4.00 -3.49 -8.79
CA VAL A 34 -4.05 -2.59 -9.96
C VAL A 34 -3.92 -1.13 -9.54
N PHE A 35 -4.63 -0.70 -8.49
CA PHE A 35 -4.50 0.67 -7.98
C PHE A 35 -3.07 0.96 -7.54
N ALA A 36 -2.46 0.07 -6.75
CA ALA A 36 -1.09 0.26 -6.27
C ALA A 36 -0.09 0.35 -7.44
N HIS A 37 -0.29 -0.46 -8.48
CA HIS A 37 0.50 -0.41 -9.71
C HIS A 37 0.38 0.92 -10.45
N GLU A 38 -0.84 1.40 -10.70
CA GLU A 38 -1.07 2.67 -11.41
C GLU A 38 -0.61 3.88 -10.58
N ALA A 39 -0.82 3.86 -9.26
CA ALA A 39 -0.28 4.89 -8.36
C ALA A 39 1.25 4.89 -8.38
N LYS A 40 1.90 3.72 -8.37
CA LYS A 40 3.36 3.63 -8.45
C LYS A 40 3.91 4.18 -9.76
N LYS A 41 3.23 3.92 -10.90
CA LYS A 41 3.61 4.49 -12.21
C LYS A 41 3.57 6.01 -12.23
N THR A 42 2.69 6.64 -11.46
CA THR A 42 2.61 8.11 -11.35
C THR A 42 3.55 8.69 -10.28
N GLY A 43 4.50 7.88 -9.80
CA GLY A 43 5.55 8.32 -8.86
C GLY A 43 5.14 8.27 -7.38
N LYS A 44 3.96 7.73 -7.06
CA LYS A 44 3.46 7.65 -5.69
C LYS A 44 3.99 6.42 -4.96
N SER A 45 4.19 6.56 -3.66
CA SER A 45 4.57 5.49 -2.75
C SER A 45 3.33 4.86 -2.12
N VAL A 46 3.23 3.52 -2.16
CA VAL A 46 2.04 2.79 -1.71
C VAL A 46 2.46 1.68 -0.75
N LEU A 47 1.82 1.64 0.42
CA LEU A 47 1.85 0.49 1.31
C LEU A 47 0.59 -0.34 1.07
N VAL A 48 0.75 -1.56 0.59
CA VAL A 48 -0.34 -2.53 0.45
C VAL A 48 -0.24 -3.51 1.62
N ILE A 49 -1.35 -3.70 2.33
CA ILE A 49 -1.46 -4.71 3.39
C ILE A 49 -2.56 -5.70 3.03
N ASP A 50 -2.31 -6.99 3.24
CA ASP A 50 -3.34 -8.03 3.15
C ASP A 50 -3.32 -8.86 4.44
N LYS A 51 -4.50 -9.35 4.84
CA LYS A 51 -4.63 -10.23 6.00
C LYS A 51 -4.24 -11.67 5.66
N ARG A 52 -4.44 -12.09 4.42
CA ARG A 52 -4.18 -13.45 3.96
C ARG A 52 -2.69 -13.63 3.66
N PRO A 53 -2.14 -14.85 3.88
CA PRO A 53 -0.76 -15.15 3.49
C PRO A 53 -0.57 -15.20 1.97
N ASN A 54 -1.64 -15.45 1.21
CA ASN A 54 -1.64 -15.47 -0.24
C ASN A 54 -2.07 -14.12 -0.84
N ILE A 55 -1.56 -13.83 -2.03
CA ILE A 55 -1.94 -12.65 -2.83
C ILE A 55 -3.18 -12.93 -3.70
N ALA A 56 -3.61 -11.91 -4.47
CA ALA A 56 -4.68 -11.97 -5.47
C ALA A 56 -6.11 -12.18 -4.91
N GLY A 57 -6.28 -12.13 -3.57
CA GLY A 57 -7.60 -12.18 -2.94
C GLY A 57 -8.32 -13.50 -3.18
N ASN A 58 -9.45 -13.47 -3.89
CA ASN A 58 -10.25 -14.65 -4.21
C ASN A 58 -9.77 -15.40 -5.45
N VAL A 59 -8.74 -14.90 -6.14
CA VAL A 59 -8.13 -15.54 -7.33
C VAL A 59 -6.87 -16.30 -6.95
N TYR A 60 -6.83 -16.82 -5.73
CA TYR A 60 -5.75 -17.70 -5.29
C TYR A 60 -5.82 -19.03 -6.03
N THR A 61 -4.67 -19.48 -6.52
CA THR A 61 -4.52 -20.83 -7.09
C THR A 61 -3.56 -21.58 -6.19
N GLU A 62 -3.98 -22.75 -5.71
CA GLU A 62 -3.12 -23.66 -4.98
C GLU A 62 -2.23 -24.42 -5.96
N ALA A 63 -0.98 -24.65 -5.58
CA ALA A 63 -0.08 -25.47 -6.37
C ALA A 63 -0.47 -26.95 -6.26
N VAL A 64 -1.02 -27.52 -7.32
CA VAL A 64 -1.49 -28.93 -7.36
C VAL A 64 -0.78 -29.63 -8.51
N GLU A 65 -0.10 -30.75 -8.22
CA GLU A 65 0.65 -31.54 -9.22
C GLU A 65 1.70 -30.74 -10.02
N GLY A 66 2.20 -29.63 -9.46
CA GLY A 66 3.20 -28.76 -10.10
C GLY A 66 2.63 -27.68 -11.02
N ILE A 67 1.31 -27.47 -10.99
CA ILE A 67 0.58 -26.38 -11.67
C ILE A 67 0.11 -25.38 -10.63
#